data_AF-A0AAV5SI33-F1
#
_entry.id   AF-A0AAV5SI33-F1
#
_cell.length_a   1.000
_cell.length_b   1.000
_cell.length_c   1.000
_cell.angle_alpha   90.00
_cell.angle_beta   90.00
_cell.angle_gamma   90.00
#
_symmetry.space_group_name_H-M   'P 1'
#
loop_
_entity.id
_entity.type
_entity.pdbx_description
1 polymer ?
#
loop_
_entity_poly.entity_id
_entity_poly.type
_entity_poly.pdbx_seq_one_letter_code
_entity_poly.pdbx_strand_id
1 'polypeptide(L)'
;IGNNSYGFLVTPSDRSSPLRSRDHSQLEQKLRRIALNTHVDKISNEVNTLYQAVDRVIDELLKFNADNICLVPKYLWRKLINLPLLDHSRLFSLAQNVKDVSIGLICTSLTAQDFCALRKEMIDRSCEVEKFTVLVPHGLDKAVLDASFGVTFDD
;
A
#
# COMPACT_ATOMS: atom_id res chain seq x y z
N ILE A 1 18.06 3.96 -23.61
CA ILE A 1 17.65 2.66 -23.02
C ILE A 1 17.80 2.79 -21.51
N GLY A 2 16.72 3.18 -20.83
CA GLY A 2 16.76 3.42 -19.38
C GLY A 2 16.68 2.09 -18.63
N ASN A 3 17.65 1.82 -17.76
CA ASN A 3 17.61 0.69 -16.84
C ASN A 3 16.44 0.89 -15.85
N ASN A 4 15.32 0.22 -16.10
CA ASN A 4 14.19 0.13 -15.18
C ASN A 4 14.58 -0.73 -13.97
N SER A 5 15.33 -0.13 -13.06
CA SER A 5 15.66 -0.74 -11.77
C SER A 5 14.52 -0.47 -10.79
N TYR A 6 13.87 -1.54 -10.34
CA TYR A 6 12.94 -1.54 -9.22
C TYR A 6 13.71 -1.91 -7.95
N GLY A 7 13.40 -1.23 -6.85
CA GLY A 7 13.93 -1.56 -5.53
C GLY A 7 12.82 -2.23 -4.73
N PHE A 8 12.90 -3.54 -4.56
CA PHE A 8 12.01 -4.26 -3.64
C PHE A 8 12.84 -4.74 -2.45
N LEU A 9 12.35 -4.50 -1.23
CA LEU A 9 12.97 -4.93 0.01
C LEU A 9 11.91 -5.66 0.85
N VAL A 10 12.02 -6.99 0.93
CA VAL A 10 11.29 -7.80 1.93
C VAL A 10 12.22 -8.03 3.11
N THR A 11 11.76 -7.74 4.32
CA THR A 11 12.43 -8.11 5.56
C THR A 11 11.60 -9.17 6.27
N PRO A 12 12.00 -10.45 6.21
CA PRO A 12 11.28 -11.53 6.88
C PRO A 12 11.48 -11.48 8.40
N SER A 13 10.49 -12.00 9.14
CA SER A 13 10.48 -12.00 10.61
C SER A 13 11.51 -12.93 11.23
N ASP A 14 11.98 -13.93 10.48
CA ASP A 14 12.89 -14.97 10.93
C ASP A 14 14.38 -14.55 10.92
N ARG A 15 14.65 -13.23 10.82
CA ARG A 15 15.99 -12.63 10.73
C ARG A 15 16.80 -13.05 9.50
N SER A 16 16.16 -13.63 8.48
CA SER A 16 16.83 -13.90 7.22
C SER A 16 17.16 -12.61 6.47
N SER A 17 18.21 -12.67 5.64
CA SER A 17 18.71 -11.50 4.91
C SER A 17 17.60 -10.89 4.02
N PRO A 18 17.47 -9.54 3.98
CA PRO A 18 16.45 -8.89 3.19
C PRO A 18 16.56 -9.25 1.71
N LEU A 19 15.44 -9.58 1.09
CA LEU A 19 15.43 -9.93 -0.32
C LEU A 19 15.36 -8.69 -1.18
N ARG A 20 16.30 -8.60 -2.11
CA ARG A 20 16.38 -7.57 -3.13
C ARG A 20 16.22 -8.21 -4.50
N SER A 21 15.26 -7.74 -5.29
CA SER A 21 15.13 -8.11 -6.71
C SER A 21 15.08 -6.87 -7.58
N ARG A 22 15.70 -6.97 -8.77
CA ARG A 22 15.65 -5.96 -9.84
C ARG A 22 14.86 -6.45 -11.07
N ASP A 23 14.42 -7.72 -11.07
CA ASP A 23 13.69 -8.39 -12.15
C ASP A 23 12.28 -8.77 -11.66
N HIS A 24 11.24 -8.37 -12.40
CA HIS A 24 9.82 -8.62 -12.10
C HIS A 24 9.47 -10.11 -12.07
N SER A 25 9.95 -10.89 -13.04
CA SER A 25 9.59 -12.31 -13.17
C SER A 25 10.15 -13.14 -12.02
N GLN A 26 11.39 -12.82 -11.60
CA GLN A 26 12.01 -13.43 -10.43
C GLN A 26 11.42 -12.91 -9.12
N LEU A 27 10.95 -11.66 -9.09
CA LEU A 27 10.33 -11.07 -7.92
C LEU A 27 9.02 -11.78 -7.59
N GLU A 28 8.11 -11.97 -8.56
CA GLU A 28 6.84 -12.67 -8.32
C GLU A 28 7.04 -14.09 -7.78
N GLN A 29 7.95 -14.87 -8.35
CA GLN A 29 8.24 -16.23 -7.86
C GLN A 29 8.85 -16.23 -6.45
N LYS A 30 9.77 -15.30 -6.16
CA LYS A 30 10.37 -15.17 -4.82
C LYS A 30 9.34 -14.72 -3.80
N LEU A 31 8.47 -13.78 -4.16
CA LEU A 31 7.38 -13.30 -3.32
C LEU A 31 6.39 -14.43 -2.99
N ARG A 32 5.93 -15.17 -4.01
CA ARG A 32 5.01 -16.31 -3.80
C ARG A 32 5.59 -17.39 -2.89
N ARG A 33 6.90 -17.64 -2.96
CA ARG A 33 7.57 -18.61 -2.09
C ARG A 33 7.54 -18.20 -0.60
N ILE A 34 7.51 -16.91 -0.32
CA ILE A 34 7.58 -16.37 1.06
C ILE A 34 6.18 -16.08 1.61
N ALA A 35 5.31 -15.52 0.77
CA ALA A 35 3.93 -15.16 1.13
C ALA A 35 3.15 -16.33 1.74
N LEU A 36 3.37 -17.55 1.26
CA LEU A 36 2.55 -18.70 1.66
C LEU A 36 2.88 -19.27 3.04
N ASN A 37 4.05 -18.97 3.63
CA ASN A 37 4.50 -19.69 4.84
C ASN A 37 5.22 -18.81 5.87
N THR A 38 5.27 -17.50 5.71
CA THR A 38 6.14 -16.67 6.54
C THR A 38 5.51 -15.29 6.77
N HIS A 39 5.30 -14.96 8.05
CA HIS A 39 5.00 -13.59 8.47
C HIS A 39 6.14 -12.67 8.02
N VAL A 40 5.81 -11.45 7.60
CA VAL A 40 6.81 -10.49 7.12
C VAL A 40 6.78 -9.21 7.96
N ASP A 41 7.86 -8.91 8.70
CA ASP A 41 7.96 -7.67 9.48
C ASP A 41 7.74 -6.41 8.63
N LYS A 42 8.39 -6.33 7.46
CA LYS A 42 8.34 -5.14 6.62
C LYS A 42 8.54 -5.43 5.14
N ILE A 43 7.66 -4.88 4.32
CA ILE A 43 7.81 -4.80 2.87
C ILE A 43 7.95 -3.33 2.46
N SER A 44 9.01 -3.01 1.72
CA SER A 44 9.23 -1.69 1.16
C SER A 44 9.46 -1.79 -0.34
N ASN A 45 8.72 -1.04 -1.14
CA ASN A 45 8.90 -1.00 -2.58
C ASN A 45 9.07 0.43 -3.10
N GLU A 46 10.13 0.62 -3.89
CA GLU A 46 10.36 1.81 -4.70
C GLU A 46 9.76 1.60 -6.10
N VAL A 47 8.67 2.33 -6.38
CA VAL A 47 7.94 2.23 -7.65
C VAL A 47 8.61 3.12 -8.70
N ASN A 48 9.01 2.52 -9.83
CA ASN A 48 9.62 3.20 -10.97
C ASN A 48 8.63 3.28 -12.16
N THR A 49 7.70 4.24 -12.08
CA THR A 49 6.92 4.90 -13.17
C THR A 49 6.22 4.11 -14.29
N LEU A 50 6.29 2.79 -14.40
CA LEU A 50 5.48 2.04 -15.38
C LEU A 50 4.20 1.52 -14.74
N TYR A 51 3.12 2.31 -14.88
CA TYR A 51 1.77 2.06 -14.36
C TYR A 51 1.31 0.60 -14.47
N GLN A 52 1.56 -0.07 -15.60
CA GLN A 52 1.05 -1.42 -15.87
C GLN A 52 1.63 -2.54 -14.98
N ALA A 53 2.78 -2.32 -14.34
CA ALA A 53 3.39 -3.30 -13.44
C ALA A 53 3.02 -3.05 -11.97
N VAL A 54 2.48 -1.87 -11.64
CA VAL A 54 2.18 -1.49 -10.26
C VAL A 54 0.99 -2.27 -9.73
N ASP A 55 -0.03 -2.50 -10.55
CA ASP A 55 -1.26 -3.23 -10.19
C ASP A 55 -0.93 -4.64 -9.73
N ARG A 56 -0.11 -5.36 -10.52
CA ARG A 56 0.30 -6.73 -10.20
C ARG A 56 1.16 -6.78 -8.96
N VAL A 57 2.07 -5.81 -8.78
CA VAL A 57 2.89 -5.73 -7.58
C VAL A 57 2.02 -5.49 -6.35
N ILE A 58 1.03 -4.60 -6.43
CA ILE A 58 0.06 -4.39 -5.36
C ILE A 58 -0.70 -5.68 -5.09
N ASP A 59 -1.32 -6.30 -6.09
CA ASP A 59 -2.08 -7.54 -5.90
C ASP A 59 -1.25 -8.66 -5.27
N GLU A 60 0.04 -8.77 -5.59
CA GLU A 60 0.93 -9.73 -4.94
C GLU A 60 1.32 -9.29 -3.52
N LEU A 61 1.51 -7.99 -3.27
CA LEU A 61 1.72 -7.43 -1.93
C LEU A 61 0.53 -7.68 -0.99
N LEU A 62 -0.70 -7.62 -1.52
CA LEU A 62 -1.94 -7.87 -0.76
C LEU A 62 -2.03 -9.30 -0.21
N LYS A 63 -1.25 -10.24 -0.74
CA LYS A 63 -1.27 -11.65 -0.33
C LYS A 63 -0.36 -11.94 0.86
N PHE A 64 0.42 -10.96 1.32
CA PHE A 64 1.31 -11.13 2.45
C PHE A 64 0.62 -10.80 3.76
N ASN A 65 0.82 -11.66 4.76
CA ASN A 65 0.61 -11.29 6.15
C ASN A 65 1.87 -10.55 6.64
N ALA A 66 1.74 -9.25 6.92
CA ALA A 66 2.88 -8.40 7.19
C ALA A 66 2.60 -7.37 8.29
N ASP A 67 3.59 -7.01 9.10
CA ASP A 67 3.37 -5.90 10.05
C ASP A 67 3.37 -4.55 9.35
N ASN A 68 4.19 -4.37 8.31
CA ASN A 68 4.34 -3.07 7.64
C ASN A 68 4.46 -3.20 6.12
N ILE A 69 3.65 -2.45 5.37
CA ILE A 69 3.82 -2.25 3.93
C ILE A 69 4.06 -0.77 3.65
N CYS A 70 5.16 -0.47 2.95
CA CYS A 70 5.51 0.87 2.52
C CYS A 70 5.75 0.93 1.01
N LEU A 71 4.92 1.69 0.31
CA LEU A 71 5.05 1.97 -1.12
C LEU A 71 5.49 3.41 -1.30
N VAL A 72 6.68 3.63 -1.86
CA VAL A 72 7.22 4.98 -2.08
C VAL A 72 7.60 5.18 -3.54
N PRO A 73 7.35 6.36 -4.12
CA PRO A 73 7.84 6.66 -5.45
C PRO A 73 9.36 6.79 -5.39
N LYS A 74 10.06 6.16 -6.34
CA LYS A 74 11.53 6.22 -6.41
C LYS A 74 12.05 7.66 -6.56
N TYR A 75 11.27 8.53 -7.20
CA TYR A 75 11.61 9.92 -7.46
C TYR A 75 10.54 10.84 -6.87
N LEU A 76 10.68 11.17 -5.58
CA LEU A 76 9.77 12.04 -4.81
C LEU A 76 9.51 13.43 -5.45
N TRP A 77 10.36 13.88 -6.36
CA TRP A 77 10.43 15.27 -6.82
C TRP A 77 9.97 15.49 -8.27
N ARG A 78 9.68 14.42 -9.04
CA ARG A 78 9.50 14.55 -10.50
C ARG A 78 8.07 14.40 -11.02
N LYS A 79 7.18 13.75 -10.28
CA LYS A 79 5.73 13.75 -10.53
C LYS A 79 5.08 12.94 -9.42
N LEU A 80 4.03 13.47 -8.79
CA LEU A 80 3.15 12.62 -7.99
C LEU A 80 2.52 11.59 -8.94
N ILE A 81 2.69 10.32 -8.61
CA ILE A 81 2.17 9.22 -9.42
C ILE A 81 0.76 8.92 -8.91
N ASN A 82 -0.21 9.00 -9.81
CA ASN A 82 -1.57 8.58 -9.50
C ASN A 82 -1.61 7.05 -9.43
N LEU A 83 -2.25 6.54 -8.39
CA LEU A 83 -2.53 5.14 -8.18
C LEU A 83 -4.06 4.97 -8.20
N PRO A 84 -4.67 4.83 -9.38
CA PRO A 84 -6.13 4.78 -9.53
C PRO A 84 -6.75 3.44 -9.08
N LEU A 85 -6.05 2.66 -8.26
CA LEU A 85 -6.20 1.21 -8.23
C LEU A 85 -6.39 0.63 -6.83
N LEU A 86 -6.26 1.45 -5.79
CA LEU A 86 -6.63 1.04 -4.45
C LEU A 86 -8.12 1.27 -4.29
N ASP A 87 -8.92 0.31 -4.75
CA ASP A 87 -10.36 0.30 -4.53
C ASP A 87 -10.70 -0.27 -3.15
N HIS A 88 -11.98 -0.25 -2.81
CA HIS A 88 -12.50 -0.79 -1.55
C HIS A 88 -12.03 -2.23 -1.29
N SER A 89 -12.15 -3.12 -2.27
CA SER A 89 -11.81 -4.54 -2.11
C SER A 89 -10.33 -4.75 -1.76
N ARG A 90 -9.45 -4.04 -2.46
CA ARG A 90 -8.00 -4.08 -2.20
C ARG A 90 -7.64 -3.42 -0.87
N LEU A 91 -8.34 -2.35 -0.49
CA LEU A 91 -8.17 -1.72 0.82
C LEU A 91 -8.52 -2.68 1.96
N PHE A 92 -9.63 -3.40 1.83
CA PHE A 92 -10.04 -4.40 2.82
C PHE A 92 -9.09 -5.59 2.87
N SER A 93 -8.56 -6.02 1.72
CA SER A 93 -7.55 -7.07 1.66
C SER A 93 -6.25 -6.65 2.37
N LEU A 94 -5.83 -5.38 2.26
CA LEU A 94 -4.76 -4.83 3.10
C LEU A 94 -5.14 -4.85 4.57
N ALA A 95 -6.36 -4.39 4.87
CA ALA A 95 -6.86 -4.26 6.23
C ALA A 95 -6.76 -5.57 7.03
N GLN A 96 -7.03 -6.69 6.37
CA GLN A 96 -7.05 -8.02 7.00
C GLN A 96 -5.66 -8.64 7.22
N ASN A 97 -4.65 -8.22 6.47
CA ASN A 97 -3.37 -8.91 6.43
C ASN A 97 -2.18 -8.02 6.86
N VAL A 98 -2.41 -6.73 7.09
CA VAL A 98 -1.33 -5.76 7.33
C VAL A 98 -1.65 -4.87 8.52
N LYS A 99 -0.67 -4.55 9.37
CA LYS A 99 -0.89 -3.65 10.52
C LYS A 99 -0.64 -2.17 10.20
N ASP A 100 0.48 -1.82 9.56
CA ASP A 100 0.80 -0.46 9.12
C ASP A 100 0.92 -0.41 7.59
N VAL A 101 0.09 0.41 6.96
CA VAL A 101 0.12 0.66 5.52
C VAL A 101 0.50 2.11 5.26
N SER A 102 1.55 2.32 4.47
CA SER A 102 2.00 3.64 4.03
C SER A 102 2.19 3.68 2.52
N ILE A 103 1.38 4.45 1.79
CA ILE A 103 1.45 4.59 0.33
C ILE A 103 1.71 6.06 -0.04
N GLY A 104 2.93 6.34 -0.47
CA GLY A 104 3.38 7.66 -0.95
C GLY A 104 2.95 7.97 -2.40
N LEU A 105 1.85 7.41 -2.87
CA LEU A 105 1.29 7.58 -4.22
C LEU A 105 -0.15 8.13 -4.09
N ILE A 106 -0.62 8.93 -5.05
CA ILE A 106 -1.96 9.53 -4.96
C ILE A 106 -3.02 8.47 -5.28
N CYS A 107 -3.74 7.98 -4.29
CA CYS A 107 -4.85 7.05 -4.45
C CYS A 107 -6.12 7.78 -4.94
N THR A 108 -6.32 7.86 -6.26
CA THR A 108 -7.44 8.62 -6.85
C THR A 108 -8.76 7.85 -6.84
N SER A 109 -8.75 6.55 -6.58
CA SER A 109 -9.92 5.68 -6.53
C SER A 109 -10.61 5.65 -5.17
N LEU A 110 -9.92 6.10 -4.11
CA LEU A 110 -10.48 6.11 -2.77
C LEU A 110 -11.52 7.22 -2.64
N THR A 111 -12.60 6.91 -1.93
CA THR A 111 -13.67 7.82 -1.59
C THR A 111 -13.71 8.04 -0.08
N ALA A 112 -14.43 9.09 0.37
CA ALA A 112 -14.62 9.33 1.81
C ALA A 112 -15.30 8.15 2.51
N GLN A 113 -16.18 7.43 1.81
CA GLN A 113 -16.85 6.24 2.32
C GLN A 113 -15.88 5.08 2.57
N ASP A 114 -14.87 4.91 1.72
CA ASP A 114 -13.84 3.88 1.90
C ASP A 114 -13.04 4.10 3.19
N PHE A 115 -12.66 5.35 3.48
CA PHE A 115 -12.00 5.71 4.73
C PHE A 115 -12.91 5.52 5.95
N CYS A 116 -14.20 5.87 5.82
CA CYS A 116 -15.17 5.63 6.90
C CYS A 116 -15.34 4.14 7.19
N ALA A 117 -15.41 3.32 6.14
CA ALA A 117 -15.51 1.88 6.25
C ALA A 117 -14.26 1.30 6.94
N LEU A 118 -13.07 1.65 6.45
CA LEU A 118 -11.81 1.23 7.07
C LEU A 118 -11.75 1.64 8.55
N ARG A 119 -12.10 2.88 8.89
CA ARG A 119 -12.12 3.35 10.28
C ARG A 119 -13.04 2.51 11.16
N LYS A 120 -14.22 2.13 10.68
CA LYS A 120 -15.15 1.28 11.44
C LYS A 120 -14.50 -0.08 11.70
N GLU A 121 -13.93 -0.71 10.69
CA GLU A 121 -13.24 -2.00 10.85
C GLU A 121 -12.07 -1.92 11.86
N MET A 122 -11.30 -0.82 11.84
CA MET A 122 -10.22 -0.58 12.80
C MET A 122 -10.74 -0.42 14.23
N ILE A 123 -11.89 0.24 14.43
CA ILE A 123 -12.51 0.44 15.75
C ILE A 123 -13.10 -0.87 16.27
N ASP A 124 -13.79 -1.61 15.39
CA ASP A 124 -14.46 -2.86 15.72
C ASP A 124 -13.46 -4.03 15.90
N ARG A 125 -12.18 -3.79 15.61
CA ARG A 125 -11.08 -4.77 15.63
C ARG A 125 -11.36 -5.99 14.76
N SER A 126 -12.10 -5.79 13.67
CA SER A 126 -12.36 -6.79 12.63
C SER A 126 -11.27 -6.84 11.57
N CYS A 127 -10.27 -5.94 11.64
CA CYS A 127 -9.10 -5.92 10.79
C CYS A 127 -7.79 -5.80 11.61
N GLU A 128 -6.66 -6.14 10.98
CA GLU A 128 -5.32 -6.05 11.56
C GLU A 128 -4.72 -4.64 11.47
N VAL A 129 -5.22 -3.80 10.56
CA VAL A 129 -4.70 -2.43 10.37
C VAL A 129 -4.85 -1.60 11.65
N GLU A 130 -3.72 -1.13 12.16
CA GLU A 130 -3.61 -0.15 13.24
C GLU A 130 -3.31 1.25 12.68
N LYS A 131 -2.68 1.31 11.51
CA LYS A 131 -2.29 2.57 10.89
C LYS A 131 -2.39 2.51 9.36
N PHE A 132 -3.02 3.52 8.79
CA PHE A 132 -3.20 3.65 7.36
C PHE A 132 -2.87 5.08 6.90
N THR A 133 -1.87 5.22 6.03
CA THR A 133 -1.39 6.50 5.51
C THR A 133 -1.32 6.43 3.99
N VAL A 134 -2.02 7.33 3.31
CA VAL A 134 -2.02 7.43 1.84
C VAL A 134 -2.04 8.88 1.39
N LEU A 135 -1.58 9.14 0.17
CA LEU A 135 -1.84 10.44 -0.47
C LEU A 135 -3.17 10.39 -1.20
N VAL A 136 -3.97 11.44 -1.08
CA VAL A 136 -5.28 11.57 -1.73
C VAL A 136 -5.34 12.83 -2.58
N PRO A 137 -6.26 12.90 -3.57
CA PRO A 137 -6.55 14.14 -4.26
C PRO A 137 -6.97 15.25 -3.29
N HIS A 138 -6.63 16.49 -3.62
CA HIS A 138 -7.04 17.66 -2.85
C HIS A 138 -8.57 17.72 -2.71
N GLY A 139 -9.06 18.01 -1.50
CA GLY A 139 -10.48 18.12 -1.17
C GLY A 139 -11.09 16.80 -0.66
N LEU A 140 -10.48 15.65 -0.94
CA LEU A 140 -10.93 14.38 -0.37
C LEU A 140 -10.67 14.32 1.14
N ASP A 141 -9.60 14.95 1.61
CA ASP A 141 -9.28 15.12 3.03
C ASP A 141 -10.42 15.81 3.80
N LYS A 142 -10.96 16.92 3.27
CA LYS A 142 -12.13 17.59 3.85
C LYS A 142 -13.34 16.66 3.89
N ALA A 143 -13.63 15.97 2.79
CA ALA A 143 -14.77 15.05 2.70
C ALA A 143 -14.64 13.85 3.65
N VAL A 144 -13.42 13.34 3.87
CA VAL A 144 -13.14 12.28 4.85
C VAL A 144 -13.39 12.77 6.27
N LEU A 145 -12.94 14.00 6.58
CA LEU A 145 -13.10 14.57 7.92
C LEU A 145 -14.56 14.84 8.26
N ASP A 146 -15.33 15.37 7.30
CA ASP A 146 -16.77 15.53 7.43
C ASP A 146 -17.49 14.18 7.59
N ALA A 147 -17.25 13.22 6.68
CA ALA A 147 -17.93 11.93 6.71
C ALA A 147 -17.56 11.07 7.95
N SER A 148 -16.32 11.16 8.44
CA SER A 148 -15.83 10.34 9.55
C SER A 148 -16.08 10.99 10.91
N PHE A 149 -15.98 12.31 11.01
CA PHE A 149 -15.96 13.03 12.28
C PHE A 149 -17.03 14.12 12.38
N GLY A 150 -17.80 14.37 11.32
CA GLY A 150 -18.79 15.46 11.27
C GLY A 150 -18.15 16.85 11.31
N VAL A 151 -16.88 16.97 10.91
CA VAL A 151 -16.14 18.23 10.92
C VAL A 151 -16.37 18.96 9.59
N THR A 152 -17.17 20.02 9.64
CA THR A 152 -17.34 20.95 8.53
C THR A 152 -16.30 22.05 8.60
N PHE A 153 -15.62 22.32 7.48
CA PHE A 153 -14.72 23.46 7.36
C PHE A 153 -15.50 24.61 6.71
N ASP A 154 -15.61 25.74 7.42
CA ASP A 154 -16.06 26.99 6.82
C ASP A 154 -14.98 27.46 5.82
N ASP A 155 -15.40 27.95 4.65
CA ASP A 155 -14.52 28.44 3.57
C ASP A 155 -13.83 29.77 3.90
#